data_AF-A0A3C1DTL5-F1
#
_entry.id   AF-A0A3C1DTL5-F1
#
_cell.length_a   1.000
_cell.length_b   1.000
_cell.length_c   1.000
_cell.angle_alpha   90.00
_cell.angle_beta   90.00
_cell.angle_gamma   90.00
#
_symmetry.space_group_name_H-M   'P 1'
#
loop_
_entity.id
_entity.type
_entity.pdbx_description
1 polymer ?
#
loop_
_entity_poly.entity_id
_entity_poly.type
_entity_poly.pdbx_seq_one_letter_code
_entity_poly.pdbx_strand_id
1 'polypeptide(L)'
;MPALLVLEDGRTFRGFSFGASGETFGEAVFSTGMSGYQETLTDPSYHRQVVVMTAPHVGNTGMNTVDEESRRIWVAGFVVREPARIPSNWRSQRSLDDDLRAAGVVGICGIDTRALTRHLRDRGAMRVGISTTEIDAQA
;
A
#
# COMPACT_ATOMS: atom_id res chain seq x y z
N MET A 1 5.54 -10.12 -9.60
CA MET A 1 4.94 -11.38 -9.09
C MET A 1 3.45 -11.13 -8.85
N PRO A 2 2.55 -12.10 -9.06
CA PRO A 2 1.12 -11.93 -8.77
C PRO A 2 0.86 -11.65 -7.28
N ALA A 3 -0.24 -10.97 -6.98
CA ALA A 3 -0.72 -10.74 -5.62
C ALA A 3 -2.25 -10.66 -5.59
N LEU A 4 -2.82 -10.98 -4.44
CA LEU A 4 -4.24 -10.98 -4.16
C LEU A 4 -4.54 -10.11 -2.95
N LEU A 5 -5.55 -9.25 -3.06
CA LEU A 5 -6.15 -8.54 -1.93
C LEU A 5 -7.57 -9.07 -1.72
N VAL A 6 -7.90 -9.43 -0.49
CA VAL A 6 -9.20 -9.98 -0.10
C VAL A 6 -9.77 -9.13 1.03
N LEU A 7 -10.99 -8.63 0.84
CA LEU A 7 -11.76 -7.96 1.87
C LEU A 7 -12.59 -8.95 2.67
N GLU A 8 -12.92 -8.60 3.92
CA GLU A 8 -13.73 -9.41 4.84
C GLU A 8 -15.09 -9.83 4.25
N ASP A 9 -15.67 -9.03 3.35
CA ASP A 9 -16.93 -9.35 2.69
C ASP A 9 -16.80 -10.24 1.45
N GLY A 10 -15.60 -10.78 1.21
CA GLY A 10 -15.28 -11.69 0.12
C GLY A 10 -14.92 -11.00 -1.20
N ARG A 11 -14.95 -9.66 -1.26
CA ARG A 11 -14.54 -8.94 -2.47
C ARG A 11 -13.03 -9.04 -2.66
N THR A 12 -12.60 -9.43 -3.85
CA THR A 12 -11.19 -9.66 -4.15
C THR A 12 -10.66 -8.77 -5.28
N PHE A 13 -9.37 -8.44 -5.22
CA PHE A 13 -8.66 -7.66 -6.21
C PHE A 13 -7.34 -8.35 -6.55
N ARG A 14 -7.15 -8.67 -7.83
CA ARG A 14 -5.91 -9.29 -8.33
C ARG A 14 -5.01 -8.21 -8.90
N GLY A 15 -3.73 -8.27 -8.54
CA GLY A 15 -2.72 -7.32 -8.94
C GLY A 15 -1.33 -7.93 -8.92
N PHE A 16 -0.33 -7.09 -8.70
CA PHE A 16 1.07 -7.47 -8.63
C PHE A 16 1.65 -7.10 -7.28
N SER A 17 2.56 -7.93 -6.76
CA SER A 17 3.31 -7.65 -5.54
C SER A 17 4.14 -6.38 -5.69
N PHE A 18 4.13 -5.57 -4.63
CA PHE A 18 4.89 -4.33 -4.49
C PHE A 18 5.44 -4.25 -3.06
N GLY A 19 6.71 -3.88 -2.87
CA GLY A 19 7.37 -4.00 -1.57
C GLY A 19 7.77 -5.44 -1.23
N ALA A 20 7.58 -5.83 0.04
CA ALA A 20 7.97 -7.15 0.54
C ALA A 20 7.03 -8.27 0.05
N SER A 21 7.57 -9.49 -0.06
CA SER A 21 6.78 -10.70 -0.32
C SER A 21 6.29 -11.29 0.99
N GLY A 22 5.07 -11.82 0.99
CA GLY A 22 4.47 -12.52 2.13
C GLY A 22 2.97 -12.28 2.21
N GLU A 23 2.46 -12.34 3.43
CA GLU A 23 1.06 -12.10 3.74
C GLU A 23 0.95 -11.07 4.84
N THR A 24 -0.02 -10.17 4.73
CA THR A 24 -0.32 -9.19 5.76
C THR A 24 -1.82 -9.03 5.92
N PHE A 25 -2.22 -8.70 7.13
CA PHE A 25 -3.61 -8.47 7.50
C PHE A 25 -3.73 -7.15 8.24
N GLY A 26 -4.83 -6.46 8.04
CA GLY A 26 -5.09 -5.21 8.74
C GLY A 26 -6.48 -4.66 8.46
N GLU A 27 -6.72 -3.43 8.89
CA GLU A 27 -7.93 -2.68 8.55
C GLU A 27 -7.70 -1.88 7.26
N ALA A 28 -8.60 -2.01 6.29
CA ALA A 28 -8.53 -1.30 5.03
C ALA A 28 -8.98 0.15 5.21
N VAL A 29 -8.05 1.08 5.00
CA VAL A 29 -8.31 2.53 5.01
C VAL A 29 -7.86 3.12 3.68
N PHE A 30 -8.43 4.25 3.28
CA PHE A 30 -7.98 4.96 2.07
C PHE A 30 -7.52 6.37 2.40
N SER A 31 -6.50 6.84 1.67
CA SER A 31 -6.00 8.21 1.74
C SER A 31 -6.23 8.92 0.42
N THR A 32 -6.86 10.10 0.52
CA THR A 32 -7.10 11.00 -0.62
C THR A 32 -5.93 11.94 -0.91
N GLY A 33 -4.84 11.84 -0.13
CA GLY A 33 -3.62 12.60 -0.38
C GLY A 33 -3.06 12.26 -1.76
N MET A 34 -2.85 13.29 -2.59
CA MET A 34 -2.23 13.13 -3.91
C MET A 34 -0.69 13.13 -3.85
N SER A 35 -0.15 13.57 -2.71
CA SER A 35 1.26 13.61 -2.35
C SER A 35 1.40 13.21 -0.88
N GLY A 36 2.62 13.20 -0.35
CA GLY A 36 2.84 12.95 1.07
C GLY A 36 2.66 11.48 1.47
N TYR A 37 2.91 10.55 0.53
CA TYR A 37 2.78 9.13 0.80
C TYR A 37 3.82 8.63 1.82
N GLN A 38 4.97 9.29 1.91
CA GLN A 38 6.02 8.92 2.85
C GLN A 38 5.60 9.24 4.29
N GLU A 39 5.00 10.40 4.50
CA GLU A 39 4.43 10.86 5.76
C GLU A 39 3.30 9.92 6.20
N THR A 40 2.43 9.53 5.25
CA THR A 40 1.38 8.53 5.50
C THR A 40 1.96 7.17 5.93
N LEU A 41 3.05 6.72 5.29
CA LEU A 41 3.70 5.45 5.63
C LEU A 41 4.38 5.48 7.01
N THR A 42 4.90 6.63 7.41
CA THR A 42 5.68 6.82 8.63
C THR A 42 4.88 7.38 9.81
N ASP A 43 3.60 7.71 9.63
CA ASP A 43 2.71 8.12 10.71
C ASP A 43 2.28 6.90 11.59
N PRO A 44 2.58 6.91 12.90
CA PRO A 44 2.19 5.85 13.83
C PRO A 44 0.69 5.56 13.90
N SER A 45 -0.16 6.50 13.49
CA SER A 45 -1.62 6.37 13.49
C SER A 45 -2.12 5.27 12.56
N TYR A 46 -1.34 4.91 11.54
CA TYR A 46 -1.67 3.84 10.60
C TYR A 46 -1.20 2.44 11.05
N HIS A 47 -0.82 2.28 12.31
CA HIS A 47 -0.41 0.97 12.82
C HIS A 47 -1.52 -0.07 12.62
N ARG A 48 -1.17 -1.23 12.05
CA ARG A 48 -2.09 -2.34 11.69
C ARG A 48 -3.12 -2.00 10.61
N GLN A 49 -2.96 -0.88 9.90
CA GLN A 49 -3.82 -0.51 8.79
C GLN A 49 -3.15 -0.79 7.45
N VAL A 50 -3.97 -1.21 6.48
CA VAL A 50 -3.57 -1.34 5.08
C VAL A 50 -4.08 -0.10 4.35
N VAL A 51 -3.14 0.73 3.90
CA VAL A 51 -3.47 2.03 3.31
C VAL A 51 -3.64 1.90 1.80
N VAL A 52 -4.79 2.35 1.32
CA VAL A 52 -5.13 2.44 -0.11
C VAL A 52 -4.96 3.87 -0.60
N MET A 53 -4.02 4.08 -1.51
CA MET A 53 -3.85 5.38 -2.15
C MET A 53 -4.89 5.57 -3.25
N THR A 54 -5.64 6.67 -3.19
CA THR A 54 -6.53 7.05 -4.29
C THR A 54 -5.77 7.68 -5.47
N ALA A 55 -4.60 8.27 -5.18
CA ALA A 55 -3.73 8.82 -6.20
C ALA A 55 -3.21 7.69 -7.11
N PRO A 56 -3.34 7.82 -8.45
CA PRO A 56 -2.97 6.72 -9.35
C PRO A 56 -1.46 6.48 -9.37
N HIS A 57 -0.66 7.55 -9.37
CA HIS A 57 0.80 7.48 -9.38
C HIS A 57 1.36 7.76 -8.00
N VAL A 58 2.06 6.78 -7.42
CA VAL A 58 2.64 6.86 -6.07
C VAL A 58 4.11 6.45 -6.12
N GLY A 59 4.99 7.09 -5.36
CA GLY A 59 6.43 6.80 -5.38
C GLY A 59 7.25 7.68 -6.34
N ASN A 60 6.62 8.63 -7.03
CA ASN A 60 7.26 9.50 -8.02
C ASN A 60 8.35 10.41 -7.42
N THR A 61 8.24 10.79 -6.14
CA THR A 61 9.25 11.59 -5.44
C THR A 61 10.31 10.75 -4.73
N GLY A 62 10.26 9.42 -4.85
CA GLY A 62 11.11 8.50 -4.11
C GLY A 62 10.89 8.59 -2.60
N MET A 63 11.91 8.19 -1.85
CA MET A 63 11.96 8.30 -0.39
C MET A 63 13.23 9.06 0.02
N ASN A 64 13.17 9.76 1.15
CA ASN A 64 14.30 10.46 1.75
C ASN A 64 14.22 10.45 3.27
N THR A 65 15.28 10.84 3.98
CA THR A 65 15.30 10.81 5.46
C THR A 65 14.71 12.05 6.14
N VAL A 66 14.36 13.09 5.38
CA VAL A 66 13.89 14.38 5.92
C VAL A 66 12.37 14.41 6.06
N ASP A 67 11.65 13.71 5.19
CA ASP A 67 10.19 13.65 5.18
C ASP A 67 9.65 12.44 5.98
N GLU A 68 10.45 11.85 6.87
CA GLU A 68 10.03 10.77 7.79
C GLU A 68 9.37 11.38 9.04
N GLU A 69 8.08 11.12 9.26
CA GLU A 69 7.34 11.60 10.45
C GLU A 69 7.73 10.81 11.71
N SER A 70 8.34 9.63 11.54
CA SER A 70 8.79 8.82 12.65
C SER A 70 9.91 7.86 12.25
N ARG A 71 10.39 7.07 13.22
CA ARG A 71 11.57 6.21 13.09
C ARG A 71 11.40 5.00 12.15
N ARG A 72 10.18 4.70 11.69
CA ARG A 72 9.90 3.53 10.83
C ARG A 72 8.59 3.69 10.07
N ILE A 73 8.38 2.81 9.09
CA ILE A 73 7.09 2.60 8.45
C ILE A 73 6.16 1.83 9.41
N TRP A 74 4.92 2.32 9.57
CA TRP A 74 3.95 1.77 10.54
C TRP A 74 2.79 1.00 9.93
N VAL A 75 2.51 1.23 8.65
CA VAL A 75 1.42 0.55 7.94
C VAL A 75 1.64 -0.97 7.93
N ALA A 76 0.55 -1.73 8.01
CA ALA A 76 0.61 -3.19 7.85
C ALA A 76 0.76 -3.60 6.38
N GLY A 77 0.24 -2.80 5.46
CA GLY A 77 0.34 -3.04 4.03
C GLY A 77 0.02 -1.80 3.21
N PHE A 78 0.35 -1.84 1.93
CA PHE A 78 0.22 -0.68 1.06
C PHE A 78 -0.36 -1.03 -0.31
N VAL A 79 -1.35 -0.26 -0.75
CA VAL A 79 -2.13 -0.54 -1.94
C VAL A 79 -2.10 0.66 -2.88
N VAL A 80 -1.60 0.45 -4.09
CA VAL A 80 -1.41 1.50 -5.10
C VAL A 80 -1.96 1.09 -6.45
N ARG A 81 -2.32 2.04 -7.30
CA ARG A 81 -2.70 1.74 -8.69
C ARG A 81 -1.46 1.52 -9.55
N GLU A 82 -0.59 2.52 -9.62
CA GLU A 82 0.58 2.53 -10.49
C GLU A 82 1.80 3.10 -9.74
N PRO A 83 2.65 2.25 -9.15
CA PRO A 83 3.86 2.70 -8.49
C PRO A 83 4.84 3.25 -9.52
N ALA A 84 5.53 4.33 -9.18
CA ALA A 84 6.57 4.88 -10.02
C ALA A 84 7.73 3.89 -10.13
N ARG A 85 8.05 3.50 -11.38
CA ARG A 85 9.19 2.61 -11.67
C ARG A 85 10.54 3.26 -11.35
N ILE A 86 10.64 4.57 -11.59
CA ILE A 86 11.83 5.37 -11.34
C ILE A 86 11.36 6.64 -10.63
N PRO A 87 11.85 6.91 -9.40
CA PRO A 87 11.59 8.18 -8.75
C PRO A 87 12.36 9.31 -9.45
N SER A 88 11.73 10.48 -9.57
CA SER A 88 12.33 11.65 -10.20
C SER A 88 12.09 12.88 -9.32
N ASN A 89 12.97 13.07 -8.35
CA ASN A 89 13.01 14.23 -7.49
C ASN A 89 14.45 14.44 -7.01
N TRP A 90 14.91 15.69 -6.97
CA TRP A 90 16.26 16.04 -6.52
C TRP A 90 16.52 15.65 -5.06
N ARG A 91 15.47 15.48 -4.25
CA ARG A 91 15.53 15.00 -2.85
C ARG A 91 15.50 13.48 -2.74
N SER A 92 15.19 12.75 -3.81
CA SER A 92 15.05 11.29 -3.79
C SER A 92 16.39 10.62 -3.48
N GLN A 93 16.43 9.80 -2.43
CA GLN A 93 17.61 9.02 -2.05
C GLN A 93 17.41 7.53 -2.33
N ARG A 94 16.18 7.03 -2.20
CA ARG A 94 15.81 5.62 -2.36
C ARG A 94 14.48 5.50 -3.11
N SER A 95 14.17 4.31 -3.63
CA SER A 95 12.86 4.04 -4.19
C SER A 95 11.85 3.68 -3.09
N LEU A 96 10.57 3.95 -3.33
CA LEU A 96 9.50 3.53 -2.41
C LEU A 96 9.45 2.01 -2.24
N ASP A 97 9.71 1.28 -3.32
CA ASP A 97 9.70 -0.18 -3.35
C ASP A 97 10.80 -0.78 -2.45
N ASP A 98 12.00 -0.17 -2.45
CA ASP A 98 13.11 -0.59 -1.60
C ASP A 98 12.82 -0.35 -0.11
N ASP A 99 12.28 0.81 0.24
CA ASP A 99 11.96 1.14 1.64
C ASP A 99 10.83 0.24 2.17
N LEU A 100 9.82 -0.08 1.36
CA LEU A 100 8.78 -1.05 1.73
C LEU A 100 9.36 -2.46 1.95
N ARG A 101 10.30 -2.91 1.09
CA ARG A 101 10.99 -4.20 1.28
C ARG A 101 11.83 -4.23 2.54
N ALA A 102 12.62 -3.19 2.77
CA ALA A 102 13.47 -3.07 3.95
C ALA A 102 12.65 -3.08 5.25
N ALA A 103 11.45 -2.50 5.23
CA ALA A 103 10.53 -2.49 6.36
C ALA A 103 9.67 -3.77 6.49
N GLY A 104 9.75 -4.70 5.54
CA GLY A 104 8.92 -5.91 5.54
C GLY A 104 7.43 -5.65 5.25
N VAL A 105 7.10 -4.53 4.60
CA VAL A 105 5.72 -4.15 4.30
C VAL A 105 5.28 -4.79 2.99
N VAL A 106 4.25 -5.62 3.07
CA VAL A 106 3.64 -6.27 1.91
C VAL A 106 2.67 -5.31 1.23
N GLY A 107 2.82 -5.15 -0.08
CA GLY A 107 1.96 -4.29 -0.87
C GLY A 107 1.49 -4.92 -2.17
N ILE A 108 0.49 -4.29 -2.77
CA ILE A 108 -0.12 -4.69 -4.04
C ILE A 108 -0.32 -3.49 -4.94
N CYS A 109 0.00 -3.67 -6.22
CA CYS A 109 -0.18 -2.69 -7.27
C CYS A 109 -1.00 -3.21 -8.46
N GLY A 110 -1.41 -2.32 -9.36
CA GLY A 110 -2.14 -2.68 -10.58
C GLY A 110 -3.63 -2.94 -10.38
N ILE A 111 -4.15 -2.78 -9.16
CA ILE A 111 -5.58 -3.00 -8.86
C ILE A 111 -6.41 -1.74 -9.11
N ASP A 112 -7.72 -1.87 -9.26
CA ASP A 112 -8.62 -0.71 -9.35
C ASP A 112 -8.84 -0.11 -7.95
N THR A 113 -7.95 0.80 -7.54
CA THR A 113 -8.03 1.50 -6.25
C THR A 113 -9.27 2.39 -6.15
N ARG A 114 -9.86 2.82 -7.27
CA ARG A 114 -11.11 3.60 -7.26
C ARG A 114 -12.30 2.71 -6.91
N ALA A 115 -12.39 1.51 -7.48
CA ALA A 115 -13.42 0.54 -7.11
C ALA A 115 -13.29 0.11 -5.64
N LEU A 116 -12.06 -0.12 -5.17
CA LEU A 116 -11.79 -0.42 -3.76
C LEU A 116 -12.19 0.73 -2.84
N THR A 117 -11.78 1.96 -3.14
CA THR A 117 -12.12 3.16 -2.35
C THR A 117 -13.63 3.39 -2.27
N ARG A 118 -14.35 3.26 -3.39
CA ARG A 118 -15.81 3.38 -3.40
C ARG A 118 -16.46 2.34 -2.50
N HIS A 119 -15.97 1.10 -2.57
CA HIS A 119 -16.47 0.02 -1.74
C HIS A 119 -16.28 0.29 -0.25
N LEU A 120 -15.08 0.71 0.17
CA LEU A 120 -14.78 1.09 1.55
C LEU A 120 -15.62 2.29 2.01
N ARG A 121 -15.85 3.26 1.13
CA ARG A 121 -16.71 4.42 1.43
C ARG A 121 -18.16 4.01 1.68
N ASP A 122 -18.69 3.08 0.89
CA ASP A 122 -20.09 2.68 0.96
C ASP A 122 -20.36 1.68 2.12
N ARG A 123 -19.34 0.87 2.49
CA ARG A 123 -19.48 -0.22 3.47
C ARG A 123 -18.77 0.04 4.81
N GLY A 124 -17.96 1.09 4.89
CA GLY A 124 -17.11 1.37 6.04
C GLY A 124 -15.76 0.64 5.97
N ALA A 125 -14.90 0.93 6.94
CA ALA A 125 -13.64 0.23 7.12
C ALA A 125 -13.90 -1.24 7.48
N MET A 126 -13.05 -2.13 6.97
CA MET A 126 -13.20 -3.58 7.13
C MET A 126 -11.84 -4.27 7.12
N ARG A 127 -11.79 -5.51 7.58
CA ARG A 127 -10.55 -6.29 7.54
C ARG A 127 -10.18 -6.61 6.09
N VAL A 128 -8.87 -6.63 5.85
CA VAL A 128 -8.28 -6.96 4.54
C VAL A 128 -7.04 -7.82 4.75
N GLY A 129 -6.85 -8.76 3.84
CA GLY A 129 -5.60 -9.50 3.65
C GLY A 129 -4.97 -9.15 2.31
N ILE A 130 -3.64 -9.03 2.28
CA ILE A 130 -2.85 -9.03 1.04
C ILE A 130 -1.96 -10.27 1.09
N SER A 131 -2.00 -11.09 0.05
CA SER A 131 -1.10 -12.23 -0.13
C SER A 131 -0.35 -12.13 -1.45
N THR A 132 0.95 -12.42 -1.40
CA THR A 132 1.79 -12.61 -2.59
C THR A 132 2.20 -14.07 -2.77
N THR A 133 1.82 -14.95 -1.85
CA THR A 133 2.17 -16.37 -1.83
C THR A 133 0.97 -17.24 -2.19
N GLU A 134 -0.21 -16.90 -1.68
CA GLU A 134 -1.47 -17.52 -2.01
C GLU A 134 -2.28 -16.58 -2.93
N ILE A 135 -2.71 -17.13 -4.06
CA ILE A 135 -3.44 -16.40 -5.11
C ILE A 135 -4.82 -16.98 -5.38
N ASP A 136 -5.18 -18.04 -4.66
CA ASP A 136 -6.54 -18.53 -4.53
C ASP A 136 -7.23 -17.84 -3.34
N ALA A 137 -8.43 -17.32 -3.59
CA ALA A 137 -9.23 -16.68 -2.56
C ALA A 137 -9.99 -17.69 -1.69
N GLN A 138 -9.99 -18.97 -2.08
CA GLN A 138 -10.74 -20.05 -1.43
C GLN A 138 -9.85 -21.15 -0.83
N ALA A 139 -8.53 -21.04 -0.94
CA ALA A 139 -7.57 -21.94 -0.30
C ALA A 139 -7.57 -21.78 1.22
#